data_AF-A0A6G1VPB4-F1
#
_entry.id   AF-A0A6G1VPB4-F1
#
_cell.length_a   1.000
_cell.length_b   1.000
_cell.length_c   1.000
_cell.angle_alpha   90.00
_cell.angle_beta   90.00
_cell.angle_gamma   90.00
#
_symmetry.space_group_name_H-M   'P 1'
#
loop_
_entity.id
_entity.type
_entity.pdbx_description
1 polymer ?
#
loop_
_entity_poly.entity_id
_entity_poly.type
_entity_poly.pdbx_seq_one_letter_code
_entity_poly.pdbx_strand_id
1 'polypeptide(L)'
;MMKKIVMVMLLPTTLVANAYAGTVSDSLRTTLYYRSGYSLLELSYMDNAAKLETLKQGIRSIGDNPNTVLQHIKILSAASPEGNSKLNKRLARRRGERLRDYLREMLNLPDSVFTVSSAGEDWEGLALKIQKENAPWSRKALYIIRNTPEWIVRNGKVVDGRKRQLQNLNGGKAWKYMLANHFDSLRSGALVVCEIRHIVPSVSPTDTLTLIQNQQGSEQDSLQQKDAQASASQLQVYPGGNAAETENAAHASGRDSYYALKTNLLYDALLVPNLGIETSIGRGWTLGASGMLAWWSKDASHKYWRIYGGEMEIRKYFGRKAKEKPMQGHHVSLYGQFLTYDIENGGTGHQSKKTYGAGMEYGYSLPIGRRLNLDFGLGVGYIKSHYKTYEPKDGCYVYEATRNRTWIGPTRGEVSLVWLLGNGNTNSKKGGKK
;
A
#
# COMPACT_ATOMS: atom_id res chain seq x y z
N MET A 1 8.27 -2.88 40.96
CA MET A 1 8.82 -4.09 40.29
C MET A 1 8.21 -4.15 38.89
N MET A 2 9.01 -4.06 37.82
CA MET A 2 8.51 -3.95 36.44
C MET A 2 8.39 -5.32 35.78
N LYS A 3 7.31 -5.56 35.04
CA LYS A 3 7.28 -6.59 33.97
C LYS A 3 6.73 -5.97 32.69
N LYS A 4 7.65 -5.65 31.75
CA LYS A 4 7.31 -5.32 30.36
C LYS A 4 6.99 -6.64 29.65
N ILE A 5 5.80 -6.75 29.06
CA ILE A 5 5.51 -7.83 28.11
C ILE A 5 5.88 -7.31 26.71
N VAL A 6 7.01 -7.76 26.19
CA VAL A 6 7.41 -7.50 24.80
C VAL A 6 6.79 -8.60 23.94
N MET A 7 5.72 -8.26 23.22
CA MET A 7 5.08 -9.16 22.28
C MET A 7 5.87 -9.19 20.96
N VAL A 8 6.84 -10.11 20.88
CA VAL A 8 7.57 -10.38 19.63
C VAL A 8 6.65 -11.13 18.66
N MET A 9 6.08 -10.42 17.68
CA MET A 9 5.44 -11.06 16.53
C MET A 9 6.51 -11.60 15.57
N LEU A 10 6.84 -12.89 15.71
CA LEU A 10 7.48 -13.67 14.65
C LEU A 10 6.48 -13.85 13.50
N LEU A 11 6.55 -12.97 12.49
CA LEU A 11 5.71 -13.03 11.29
C LEU A 11 6.26 -14.05 10.28
N PRO A 12 5.43 -15.00 9.78
CA PRO A 12 5.91 -16.03 8.85
C PRO A 12 6.20 -15.46 7.45
N THR A 13 7.42 -15.74 6.97
CA THR A 13 7.92 -15.39 5.65
C THR A 13 7.16 -16.12 4.52
N THR A 14 6.32 -15.40 3.77
CA THR A 14 5.68 -15.92 2.54
C THR A 14 5.41 -14.83 1.49
N LEU A 15 5.70 -15.00 0.19
CA LEU A 15 6.73 -15.82 -0.50
C LEU A 15 6.70 -15.41 -1.99
N VAL A 16 7.69 -14.66 -2.50
CA VAL A 16 7.81 -14.35 -3.94
C VAL A 16 8.60 -15.46 -4.69
N ALA A 17 9.12 -16.46 -3.96
CA ALA A 17 10.10 -17.42 -4.49
C ALA A 17 9.52 -18.66 -5.21
N ASN A 18 8.19 -18.75 -5.40
CA ASN A 18 7.57 -19.94 -6.02
C ASN A 18 7.40 -19.86 -7.54
N ALA A 19 7.79 -18.75 -8.19
CA ALA A 19 7.86 -18.67 -9.65
C ALA A 19 9.09 -19.38 -10.27
N TYR A 20 9.99 -19.93 -9.44
CA TYR A 20 11.21 -20.65 -9.84
C TYR A 20 11.31 -22.03 -9.18
N ALA A 21 10.19 -22.75 -9.07
CA ALA A 21 10.15 -24.16 -8.63
C ALA A 21 10.55 -25.12 -9.78
N GLY A 22 11.66 -24.84 -10.45
CA GLY A 22 12.19 -25.60 -11.57
C GLY A 22 13.67 -25.29 -11.77
N THR A 23 14.52 -26.27 -11.40
CA THR A 23 15.98 -26.31 -11.61
C THR A 23 16.78 -25.07 -11.18
N VAL A 24 17.43 -25.14 -10.02
CA VAL A 24 18.81 -24.64 -9.73
C VAL A 24 19.21 -25.07 -8.31
N SER A 25 20.52 -25.19 -8.11
CA SER A 25 21.30 -25.53 -6.90
C SER A 25 21.03 -24.63 -5.67
N ASP A 26 21.77 -24.88 -4.58
CA ASP A 26 21.77 -24.04 -3.37
C ASP A 26 21.70 -22.55 -3.71
N SER A 27 20.73 -21.87 -3.09
CA SER A 27 20.45 -20.46 -3.38
C SER A 27 20.22 -19.69 -2.08
N LEU A 28 21.07 -18.69 -1.85
CA LEU A 28 20.89 -17.76 -0.74
C LEU A 28 19.76 -16.78 -1.07
N ARG A 29 18.76 -16.69 -0.18
CA ARG A 29 17.54 -15.91 -0.41
C ARG A 29 17.29 -14.94 0.73
N THR A 30 16.98 -13.69 0.43
CA THR A 30 16.52 -12.72 1.44
C THR A 30 15.39 -11.84 0.90
N THR A 31 14.53 -11.36 1.78
CA THR A 31 13.41 -10.45 1.43
C THR A 31 13.57 -9.16 2.21
N LEU A 32 13.61 -8.04 1.49
CA LEU A 32 13.76 -6.70 2.05
C LEU A 32 12.48 -5.90 1.93
N TYR A 33 12.22 -5.12 2.98
CA TYR A 33 10.95 -4.43 3.20
C TYR A 33 11.05 -2.97 2.81
N TYR A 34 9.93 -2.44 2.33
CA TYR A 34 9.78 -1.04 1.92
C TYR A 34 8.51 -0.50 2.53
N ARG A 35 8.55 0.73 3.05
CA ARG A 35 7.32 1.41 3.50
C ARG A 35 6.30 1.48 2.36
N SER A 36 5.02 1.42 2.72
CA SER A 36 3.91 1.53 1.76
C SER A 36 4.04 2.80 0.91
N GLY A 37 4.02 2.66 -0.41
CA GLY A 37 4.21 3.77 -1.36
C GLY A 37 5.66 4.22 -1.60
N TYR A 38 6.64 3.72 -0.83
CA TYR A 38 8.06 4.08 -0.97
C TYR A 38 8.88 3.01 -1.70
N SER A 39 9.91 3.49 -2.40
CA SER A 39 10.93 2.69 -3.10
C SER A 39 12.35 3.02 -2.62
N LEU A 40 12.49 3.78 -1.53
CA LEU A 40 13.79 3.96 -0.87
C LEU A 40 14.00 2.77 0.06
N LEU A 41 15.18 2.15 -0.01
CA LEU A 41 15.58 1.12 0.94
C LEU A 41 15.97 1.81 2.26
N GLU A 42 15.25 1.50 3.33
CA GLU A 42 15.56 2.00 4.67
C GLU A 42 16.12 0.84 5.51
N LEU A 43 17.37 0.95 5.96
CA LEU A 43 18.04 -0.09 6.74
C LEU A 43 17.37 -0.33 8.10
N SER A 44 16.81 0.73 8.69
CA SER A 44 16.09 0.72 9.96
C SER A 44 14.60 0.36 9.85
N TYR A 45 14.10 0.04 8.64
CA TYR A 45 12.72 -0.38 8.46
C TYR A 45 12.63 -1.91 8.49
N MET A 46 11.88 -2.45 9.46
CA MET A 46 11.89 -3.88 9.78
C MET A 46 13.34 -4.36 10.00
N ASP A 47 13.63 -5.64 9.76
CA ASP A 47 14.97 -6.22 9.95
C ASP A 47 15.91 -6.02 8.74
N ASN A 48 15.70 -4.99 7.92
CA ASN A 48 16.44 -4.80 6.67
C ASN A 48 17.96 -4.80 6.86
N ALA A 49 18.49 -4.07 7.86
CA ALA A 49 19.91 -4.05 8.19
C ALA A 49 20.46 -5.46 8.49
N ALA A 50 19.79 -6.20 9.37
CA ALA A 50 20.19 -7.56 9.73
C ALA A 50 20.15 -8.50 8.53
N LYS A 51 19.07 -8.44 7.72
CA LYS A 51 18.89 -9.25 6.52
C LYS A 51 19.92 -8.98 5.43
N LEU A 52 20.39 -7.74 5.30
CA LEU A 52 21.47 -7.36 4.40
C LEU A 52 22.83 -7.84 4.89
N GLU A 53 23.08 -7.77 6.20
CA GLU A 53 24.33 -8.27 6.78
C GLU A 53 24.39 -9.82 6.71
N THR A 54 23.31 -10.54 6.97
CA THR A 54 23.23 -11.99 6.73
C THR A 54 23.45 -12.35 5.26
N LEU A 55 22.86 -11.59 4.32
CA LEU A 55 23.09 -11.79 2.89
C LEU A 55 24.58 -11.59 2.52
N LYS A 56 25.19 -10.52 3.03
CA LYS A 56 26.60 -10.17 2.82
C LYS A 56 27.55 -11.21 3.40
N GLN A 57 27.26 -11.74 4.58
CA GLN A 57 28.02 -12.83 5.20
C GLN A 57 27.91 -14.12 4.39
N GLY A 58 26.69 -14.52 3.98
CA GLY A 58 26.51 -15.70 3.13
C GLY A 58 27.23 -15.58 1.78
N ILE A 59 27.21 -14.40 1.15
CA ILE A 59 27.96 -14.14 -0.10
C ILE A 59 29.48 -14.24 0.12
N ARG A 60 30.01 -13.78 1.26
CA ARG A 60 31.43 -13.95 1.61
C ARG A 60 31.78 -15.43 1.77
N SER A 61 31.01 -16.20 2.54
CA SER A 61 31.24 -17.63 2.72
C SER A 61 31.18 -18.44 1.41
N ILE A 62 30.47 -17.96 0.39
CA ILE A 62 30.48 -18.54 -0.97
C ILE A 62 31.80 -18.22 -1.70
N GLY A 63 32.35 -17.01 -1.54
CA GLY A 63 33.64 -16.62 -2.12
C GLY A 63 34.85 -17.22 -1.40
N ASP A 64 34.73 -17.48 -0.09
CA ASP A 64 35.77 -18.12 0.72
C ASP A 64 35.85 -19.65 0.50
N ASN A 65 34.81 -20.26 -0.10
CA ASN A 65 34.74 -21.70 -0.38
C ASN A 65 35.19 -22.00 -1.82
N PRO A 66 36.32 -22.71 -2.02
CA PRO A 66 36.89 -22.95 -3.36
C PRO A 66 36.01 -23.84 -4.25
N ASN A 67 35.04 -24.55 -3.68
CA ASN A 67 34.11 -25.42 -4.41
C ASN A 67 32.80 -24.72 -4.80
N THR A 68 32.66 -23.40 -4.60
CA THR A 68 31.46 -22.63 -4.95
C THR A 68 31.75 -21.32 -5.65
N VAL A 69 30.88 -20.91 -6.57
CA VAL A 69 30.95 -19.63 -7.27
C VAL A 69 29.56 -18.99 -7.31
N LEU A 70 29.47 -17.73 -6.89
CA LEU A 70 28.28 -16.91 -7.10
C LEU A 70 28.10 -16.63 -8.59
N GLN A 71 26.98 -17.07 -9.17
CA GLN A 71 26.67 -16.93 -10.59
C GLN A 71 25.97 -15.59 -10.88
N HIS A 72 24.81 -15.39 -10.27
CA HIS A 72 23.89 -14.31 -10.54
C HIS A 72 23.16 -13.90 -9.26
N ILE A 73 22.80 -12.62 -9.16
CA ILE A 73 21.90 -12.07 -8.15
C ILE A 73 20.61 -11.62 -8.85
N LYS A 74 19.56 -12.43 -8.73
CA LYS A 74 18.22 -12.11 -9.25
C LYS A 74 17.44 -11.33 -8.20
N ILE A 75 16.92 -10.16 -8.59
CA ILE A 75 16.11 -9.28 -7.75
C ILE A 75 14.68 -9.28 -8.33
N LEU A 76 13.76 -9.89 -7.59
CA LEU A 76 12.34 -9.94 -7.92
C LEU A 76 11.58 -8.91 -7.08
N SER A 77 11.01 -7.90 -7.76
CA SER A 77 10.36 -6.76 -7.12
C SER A 77 8.87 -6.68 -7.45
N ALA A 78 8.06 -6.37 -6.43
CA ALA A 78 6.63 -6.22 -6.59
C ALA A 78 6.05 -5.13 -5.67
N ALA A 79 4.77 -4.83 -5.88
CA ALA A 79 3.94 -4.05 -4.98
C ALA A 79 2.59 -4.76 -4.83
N SER A 80 1.90 -4.54 -3.71
CA SER A 80 0.61 -5.19 -3.46
C SER A 80 -0.46 -4.73 -4.48
N PRO A 81 -1.43 -5.60 -4.87
CA PRO A 81 -2.37 -5.28 -5.95
C PRO A 81 -3.44 -4.22 -5.66
N GLU A 82 -3.51 -3.60 -4.48
CA GLU A 82 -4.42 -2.47 -4.22
C GLU A 82 -3.89 -1.13 -4.73
N GLY A 83 -4.77 -0.13 -4.84
CA GLY A 83 -4.39 1.18 -5.38
C GLY A 83 -4.20 1.16 -6.90
N ASN A 84 -3.33 2.02 -7.41
CA ASN A 84 -3.21 2.29 -8.84
C ASN A 84 -2.14 1.42 -9.51
N SER A 85 -2.54 0.57 -10.47
CA SER A 85 -1.63 -0.38 -11.14
C SER A 85 -0.45 0.26 -11.87
N LYS A 86 -0.61 1.47 -12.43
CA LYS A 86 0.53 2.20 -13.05
C LYS A 86 1.53 2.70 -11.99
N LEU A 87 1.05 3.13 -10.83
CA LEU A 87 1.91 3.49 -9.70
C LEU A 87 2.62 2.27 -9.14
N ASN A 88 1.90 1.16 -8.92
CA ASN A 88 2.45 -0.09 -8.40
C ASN A 88 3.53 -0.67 -9.30
N LYS A 89 3.29 -0.74 -10.62
CA LYS A 89 4.29 -1.13 -11.63
C LYS A 89 5.56 -0.29 -11.56
N ARG A 90 5.44 1.04 -11.46
CA ARG A 90 6.58 1.95 -11.32
C ARG A 90 7.28 1.83 -9.96
N LEU A 91 6.51 1.56 -8.90
CA LEU A 91 7.01 1.41 -7.53
C LEU A 91 7.85 0.15 -7.39
N ALA A 92 7.33 -0.99 -7.89
CA ALA A 92 8.03 -2.26 -7.95
C ALA A 92 9.35 -2.13 -8.72
N ARG A 93 9.32 -1.63 -9.97
CA ARG A 93 10.53 -1.39 -10.77
C ARG A 93 11.58 -0.58 -10.01
N ARG A 94 11.20 0.56 -9.43
CA ARG A 94 12.12 1.42 -8.66
C ARG A 94 12.69 0.77 -7.40
N ARG A 95 11.95 -0.15 -6.75
CA ARG A 95 12.46 -0.93 -5.63
C ARG A 95 13.57 -1.88 -6.09
N GLY A 96 13.33 -2.61 -7.19
CA GLY A 96 14.32 -3.50 -7.78
C GLY A 96 15.59 -2.78 -8.23
N GLU A 97 15.45 -1.68 -8.97
CA GLU A 97 16.57 -0.85 -9.46
C GLU A 97 17.44 -0.33 -8.31
N ARG A 98 16.81 0.29 -7.30
CA ARG A 98 17.55 0.83 -6.14
C ARG A 98 18.16 -0.24 -5.26
N LEU A 99 17.53 -1.42 -5.18
CA LEU A 99 18.12 -2.54 -4.46
C LEU A 99 19.36 -3.08 -5.19
N ARG A 100 19.32 -3.18 -6.52
CA ARG A 100 20.50 -3.50 -7.32
C ARG A 100 21.61 -2.50 -7.04
N ASP A 101 21.33 -1.20 -7.19
CA ASP A 101 22.36 -0.17 -7.03
C ASP A 101 23.00 -0.22 -5.63
N TYR A 102 22.17 -0.35 -4.58
CA TYR A 102 22.64 -0.52 -3.20
C TYR A 102 23.47 -1.80 -2.99
N LEU A 103 23.03 -2.95 -3.51
CA LEU A 103 23.77 -4.22 -3.35
C LEU A 103 25.07 -4.22 -4.16
N ARG A 104 25.09 -3.61 -5.35
CA ARG A 104 26.27 -3.44 -6.19
C ARG A 104 27.35 -2.67 -5.44
N GLU A 105 26.98 -1.55 -4.81
CA GLU A 105 27.87 -0.73 -3.99
C GLU A 105 28.29 -1.45 -2.69
N MET A 106 27.35 -2.06 -1.97
CA MET A 106 27.61 -2.74 -0.69
C MET A 106 28.53 -3.98 -0.82
N LEU A 107 28.42 -4.70 -1.94
CA LEU A 107 29.16 -5.94 -2.21
C LEU A 107 30.37 -5.73 -3.13
N ASN A 108 30.53 -4.54 -3.73
CA ASN A 108 31.54 -4.23 -4.74
C ASN A 108 31.57 -5.23 -5.92
N LEU A 109 30.38 -5.55 -6.44
CA LEU A 109 30.17 -6.50 -7.55
C LEU A 109 29.89 -5.75 -8.87
N PRO A 110 30.25 -6.29 -10.05
CA PRO A 110 29.91 -5.68 -11.32
C PRO A 110 28.40 -5.80 -11.65
N ASP A 111 27.86 -4.84 -12.41
CA ASP A 111 26.41 -4.79 -12.75
C ASP A 111 25.96 -6.05 -13.53
N SER A 112 26.86 -6.70 -14.26
CA SER A 112 26.62 -7.92 -15.05
C SER A 112 26.17 -9.14 -14.23
N VAL A 113 26.44 -9.18 -12.93
CA VAL A 113 25.99 -10.26 -12.02
C VAL A 113 24.51 -10.09 -11.66
N PHE A 114 23.94 -8.89 -11.80
CA PHE A 114 22.58 -8.59 -11.36
C PHE A 114 21.54 -8.73 -12.48
N THR A 115 20.38 -9.29 -12.14
CA THR A 115 19.19 -9.26 -12.99
C THR A 115 18.01 -8.72 -12.19
N VAL A 116 17.39 -7.63 -12.65
CA VAL A 116 16.23 -7.02 -11.99
C VAL A 116 14.96 -7.31 -12.77
N SER A 117 14.03 -8.04 -12.16
CA SER A 117 12.69 -8.27 -12.71
C SER A 117 11.63 -7.63 -11.81
N SER A 118 10.59 -7.07 -12.44
CA SER A 118 9.47 -6.45 -11.74
C SER A 118 8.15 -7.07 -12.17
N ALA A 119 7.50 -7.80 -11.25
CA ALA A 119 6.14 -8.32 -11.45
C ALA A 119 5.09 -7.19 -11.45
N GLY A 120 5.45 -6.02 -10.92
CA GLY A 120 4.58 -4.85 -10.85
C GLY A 120 3.55 -4.95 -9.73
N GLU A 121 2.53 -5.77 -9.93
CA GLU A 121 1.51 -6.09 -8.92
C GLU A 121 1.60 -7.56 -8.54
N ASP A 122 1.72 -7.86 -7.24
CA ASP A 122 1.94 -9.22 -6.74
C ASP A 122 0.65 -10.06 -6.71
N TRP A 123 0.14 -10.33 -7.91
CA TRP A 123 -1.05 -11.15 -8.11
C TRP A 123 -0.83 -12.61 -7.69
N GLU A 124 0.37 -13.16 -7.86
CA GLU A 124 0.66 -14.55 -7.47
C GLU A 124 0.91 -14.68 -5.96
N GLY A 125 1.63 -13.75 -5.33
CA GLY A 125 1.75 -13.69 -3.87
C GLY A 125 0.39 -13.51 -3.18
N LEU A 126 -0.54 -12.80 -3.81
CA LEU A 126 -1.94 -12.74 -3.38
C LEU A 126 -2.66 -14.09 -3.57
N ALA A 127 -2.52 -14.74 -4.72
CA ALA A 127 -3.13 -16.05 -4.97
C ALA A 127 -2.66 -17.11 -3.96
N LEU A 128 -1.35 -17.17 -3.67
CA LEU A 128 -0.76 -18.09 -2.69
C LEU A 128 -1.27 -17.87 -1.26
N LYS A 129 -1.61 -16.62 -0.89
CA LYS A 129 -2.25 -16.32 0.41
C LYS A 129 -3.71 -16.78 0.41
N ILE A 130 -4.48 -16.41 -0.61
CA ILE A 130 -5.90 -16.82 -0.75
C ILE A 130 -6.06 -18.34 -0.84
N GLN A 131 -5.10 -19.07 -1.39
CA GLN A 131 -5.13 -20.54 -1.46
C GLN A 131 -5.11 -21.22 -0.08
N LYS A 132 -4.63 -20.51 0.97
CA LYS A 132 -4.64 -20.99 2.36
C LYS A 132 -5.93 -20.64 3.10
N GLU A 133 -6.80 -19.82 2.50
CA GLU A 133 -8.02 -19.32 3.14
C GLU A 133 -9.22 -20.25 2.95
N ASN A 134 -9.74 -20.77 4.06
CA ASN A 134 -11.01 -21.51 4.10
C ASN A 134 -12.23 -20.56 4.08
N ALA A 135 -12.28 -19.67 3.09
CA ALA A 135 -13.34 -18.67 2.94
C ALA A 135 -14.23 -18.99 1.72
N PRO A 136 -15.57 -18.86 1.79
CA PRO A 136 -16.47 -19.20 0.67
C PRO A 136 -16.20 -18.48 -0.66
N TRP A 137 -15.45 -17.37 -0.63
CA TRP A 137 -15.07 -16.60 -1.80
C TRP A 137 -13.69 -16.95 -2.38
N SER A 138 -12.86 -17.75 -1.70
CA SER A 138 -11.45 -17.97 -2.05
C SER A 138 -11.29 -18.62 -3.44
N ARG A 139 -12.03 -19.69 -3.73
CA ARG A 139 -12.02 -20.36 -5.05
C ARG A 139 -12.37 -19.42 -6.21
N LYS A 140 -13.33 -18.51 -6.02
CA LYS A 140 -13.72 -17.51 -7.03
C LYS A 140 -12.71 -16.37 -7.16
N ALA A 141 -12.07 -15.98 -6.05
CA ALA A 141 -10.97 -15.03 -6.06
C ALA A 141 -9.76 -15.57 -6.85
N LEU A 142 -9.35 -16.82 -6.62
CA LEU A 142 -8.28 -17.48 -7.37
C LEU A 142 -8.59 -17.56 -8.87
N TYR A 143 -9.84 -17.90 -9.23
CA TYR A 143 -10.29 -17.90 -10.62
C TYR A 143 -10.14 -16.52 -11.28
N ILE A 144 -10.58 -15.45 -10.61
CA ILE A 144 -10.46 -14.07 -11.11
C ILE A 144 -8.98 -13.69 -11.29
N ILE A 145 -8.12 -13.99 -10.32
CA ILE A 145 -6.69 -13.65 -10.39
C ILE A 145 -6.01 -14.32 -11.59
N ARG A 146 -6.29 -15.61 -11.83
CA ARG A 146 -5.63 -16.39 -12.88
C ARG A 146 -6.22 -16.20 -14.28
N ASN A 147 -7.53 -16.01 -14.40
CA ASN A 147 -8.24 -16.05 -15.69
C ASN A 147 -8.79 -14.69 -16.16
N THR A 148 -8.85 -13.67 -15.30
CA THR A 148 -9.29 -12.32 -15.72
C THR A 148 -8.09 -11.48 -16.16
N PRO A 149 -8.14 -10.79 -17.32
CA PRO A 149 -7.10 -9.85 -17.72
C PRO A 149 -7.07 -8.62 -16.77
N GLU A 150 -5.93 -7.93 -16.72
CA GLU A 150 -5.77 -6.72 -15.88
C GLU A 150 -6.86 -5.67 -16.18
N TRP A 151 -7.16 -5.47 -17.47
CA TRP A 151 -8.17 -4.57 -17.98
C TRP A 151 -9.02 -5.26 -19.04
N ILE A 152 -10.33 -5.10 -18.96
CA ILE A 152 -11.31 -5.47 -19.99
C ILE A 152 -11.75 -4.18 -20.67
N VAL A 153 -11.45 -4.06 -21.95
CA VAL A 153 -11.75 -2.87 -22.76
C VAL A 153 -12.91 -3.18 -23.71
N ARG A 154 -13.88 -2.27 -23.81
CA ARG A 154 -14.93 -2.28 -24.84
C ARG A 154 -15.05 -0.87 -25.41
N ASN A 155 -15.14 -0.75 -26.74
CA ASN A 155 -15.26 0.52 -27.45
C ASN A 155 -14.20 1.57 -27.00
N GLY A 156 -12.94 1.14 -26.89
CA GLY A 156 -11.82 1.98 -26.45
C GLY A 156 -11.82 2.38 -24.96
N LYS A 157 -12.84 2.00 -24.18
CA LYS A 157 -12.96 2.34 -22.75
C LYS A 157 -12.75 1.11 -21.87
N VAL A 158 -12.00 1.28 -20.77
CA VAL A 158 -11.87 0.27 -19.72
C VAL A 158 -13.22 0.15 -19.00
N VAL A 159 -13.88 -1.00 -19.14
CA VAL A 159 -15.20 -1.26 -18.52
C VAL A 159 -15.08 -2.10 -17.25
N ASP A 160 -14.14 -3.05 -17.24
CA ASP A 160 -13.92 -3.98 -16.13
C ASP A 160 -12.44 -4.44 -16.06
N GLY A 161 -12.11 -5.38 -15.19
CA GLY A 161 -10.78 -5.98 -15.10
C GLY A 161 -10.57 -6.75 -13.80
N ARG A 162 -9.50 -7.56 -13.72
CA ARG A 162 -9.15 -8.42 -12.58
C ARG A 162 -9.36 -7.76 -11.23
N LYS A 163 -8.78 -6.55 -11.06
CA LYS A 163 -8.87 -5.80 -9.80
C LYS A 163 -10.30 -5.40 -9.45
N ARG A 164 -11.10 -4.95 -10.43
CA ARG A 164 -12.48 -4.52 -10.24
C ARG A 164 -13.40 -5.71 -9.91
N GLN A 165 -13.24 -6.83 -10.59
CA GLN A 165 -13.97 -8.06 -10.26
C GLN A 165 -13.64 -8.56 -8.85
N LEU A 166 -12.36 -8.52 -8.46
CA LEU A 166 -11.92 -8.93 -7.12
C LEU A 166 -12.40 -7.96 -6.02
N GLN A 167 -12.44 -6.65 -6.33
CA GLN A 167 -13.01 -5.61 -5.47
C GLN A 167 -14.52 -5.78 -5.22
N ASN A 168 -15.27 -6.25 -6.22
CA ASN A 168 -16.72 -6.46 -6.12
C ASN A 168 -17.10 -7.84 -5.56
N LEU A 169 -16.15 -8.78 -5.48
CA LEU A 169 -16.39 -10.15 -5.07
C LEU A 169 -17.04 -10.23 -3.67
N ASN A 170 -18.14 -10.99 -3.57
CA ASN A 170 -18.92 -11.17 -2.34
C ASN A 170 -19.36 -9.83 -1.71
N GLY A 171 -19.84 -8.88 -2.54
CA GLY A 171 -20.21 -7.53 -2.10
C GLY A 171 -19.04 -6.72 -1.55
N GLY A 172 -17.82 -7.01 -2.01
CA GLY A 172 -16.57 -6.42 -1.53
C GLY A 172 -16.10 -6.90 -0.16
N LYS A 173 -16.79 -7.85 0.49
CA LYS A 173 -16.33 -8.48 1.73
C LYS A 173 -14.98 -9.18 1.53
N ALA A 174 -14.80 -9.85 0.39
CA ALA A 174 -13.56 -10.53 0.04
C ALA A 174 -12.38 -9.54 -0.04
N TRP A 175 -12.56 -8.40 -0.73
CA TRP A 175 -11.50 -7.40 -0.87
C TRP A 175 -11.15 -6.72 0.45
N LYS A 176 -12.13 -6.42 1.30
CA LYS A 176 -11.89 -5.91 2.66
C LYS A 176 -11.07 -6.90 3.50
N TYR A 177 -11.36 -8.20 3.39
CA TYR A 177 -10.59 -9.24 4.06
C TYR A 177 -9.13 -9.28 3.55
N MET A 178 -8.93 -9.31 2.23
CA MET A 178 -7.57 -9.30 1.64
C MET A 178 -6.77 -8.04 2.04
N LEU A 179 -7.43 -6.88 2.10
CA LEU A 179 -6.84 -5.60 2.51
C LEU A 179 -6.35 -5.61 3.96
N ALA A 180 -7.08 -6.27 4.86
CA ALA A 180 -6.75 -6.38 6.27
C ALA A 180 -5.69 -7.46 6.55
N ASN A 181 -5.80 -8.62 5.91
CA ASN A 181 -5.05 -9.82 6.31
C ASN A 181 -3.88 -10.20 5.38
N HIS A 182 -3.81 -9.67 4.16
CA HIS A 182 -2.82 -10.13 3.16
C HIS A 182 -2.00 -9.00 2.55
N PHE A 183 -2.64 -7.91 2.12
CA PHE A 183 -1.98 -6.86 1.35
C PHE A 183 -0.81 -6.22 2.10
N ASP A 184 -0.86 -6.10 3.43
CA ASP A 184 0.27 -5.52 4.18
C ASP A 184 1.58 -6.30 4.03
N SER A 185 1.49 -7.63 4.00
CA SER A 185 2.64 -8.51 3.72
C SER A 185 3.10 -8.45 2.25
N LEU A 186 2.24 -8.05 1.32
CA LEU A 186 2.54 -7.87 -0.12
C LEU A 186 3.02 -6.45 -0.46
N ARG A 187 2.76 -5.45 0.40
CA ARG A 187 3.22 -4.05 0.21
C ARG A 187 4.73 -3.92 0.24
N SER A 188 5.42 -4.94 0.76
CA SER A 188 6.61 -4.77 1.56
C SER A 188 7.72 -5.77 1.19
N GLY A 189 7.85 -6.16 -0.08
CA GLY A 189 8.85 -7.17 -0.49
C GLY A 189 9.57 -6.84 -1.81
N ALA A 190 10.90 -6.82 -1.75
CA ALA A 190 11.75 -7.24 -2.86
C ALA A 190 12.55 -8.48 -2.42
N LEU A 191 12.49 -9.54 -3.22
CA LEU A 191 13.20 -10.79 -3.00
C LEU A 191 14.53 -10.76 -3.76
N VAL A 192 15.62 -11.07 -3.06
CA VAL A 192 16.93 -11.31 -3.63
C VAL A 192 17.17 -12.82 -3.62
N VAL A 193 17.59 -13.37 -4.76
CA VAL A 193 18.00 -14.76 -4.93
C VAL A 193 19.40 -14.77 -5.53
N CYS A 194 20.37 -15.29 -4.78
CA CYS A 194 21.72 -15.55 -5.26
C CYS A 194 21.78 -16.99 -5.78
N GLU A 195 22.16 -17.17 -7.04
CA GLU A 195 22.35 -18.48 -7.66
C GLU A 195 23.82 -18.89 -7.53
N ILE A 196 24.06 -20.07 -6.99
CA ILE A 196 25.41 -20.57 -6.66
C ILE A 196 25.68 -21.79 -7.55
N ARG A 197 26.85 -21.85 -8.20
CA ARG A 197 27.34 -23.04 -8.90
C ARG A 197 28.38 -23.72 -8.03
N HIS A 198 28.26 -25.03 -7.83
CA HIS A 198 29.33 -25.82 -7.24
C HIS A 198 30.35 -26.17 -8.33
N ILE A 199 31.63 -25.95 -8.03
CA ILE A 199 32.73 -26.57 -8.77
C ILE A 199 32.84 -27.98 -8.24
N VAL A 200 32.35 -28.96 -8.99
CA VAL A 200 32.67 -30.37 -8.72
C VAL A 200 34.16 -30.53 -9.04
N PRO A 201 35.00 -31.02 -8.12
CA PRO A 201 36.39 -31.33 -8.43
C PRO A 201 36.43 -32.30 -9.62
N SER A 202 37.28 -32.00 -10.60
CA SER A 202 37.58 -32.92 -11.69
C SER A 202 38.30 -34.14 -11.12
N VAL A 203 37.55 -35.15 -10.69
CA VAL A 203 38.11 -36.47 -10.40
C VAL A 203 38.66 -37.00 -11.72
N SER A 204 39.99 -37.07 -11.82
CA SER A 204 40.64 -37.66 -12.98
C SER A 204 40.18 -39.13 -13.08
N PRO A 205 39.88 -39.67 -14.27
CA PRO A 205 39.22 -40.98 -14.42
C PRO A 205 40.03 -42.19 -13.92
N THR A 206 41.21 -41.97 -13.34
CA THR A 206 42.09 -42.99 -12.74
C THR A 206 41.69 -43.36 -11.30
N ASP A 207 41.13 -42.42 -10.51
CA ASP A 207 40.91 -42.63 -9.06
C ASP A 207 39.60 -43.35 -8.71
N THR A 208 38.67 -43.48 -9.66
CA THR A 208 37.39 -44.16 -9.43
C THR A 208 37.52 -45.69 -9.43
N LEU A 209 38.55 -46.23 -10.08
CA LEU A 209 38.73 -47.69 -10.21
C LEU A 209 39.32 -48.34 -8.94
N THR A 210 40.11 -47.61 -8.15
CA THR A 210 40.72 -48.13 -6.91
C THR A 210 39.75 -48.18 -5.71
N LEU A 211 38.67 -47.40 -5.74
CA LEU A 211 37.64 -47.39 -4.68
C LEU A 211 36.54 -48.44 -4.89
N ILE A 212 36.18 -48.77 -6.14
CA ILE A 212 35.13 -49.76 -6.43
C ILE A 212 35.60 -51.19 -6.15
N GLN A 213 36.91 -51.46 -6.24
CA GLN A 213 37.44 -52.82 -6.20
C GLN A 213 37.74 -53.36 -4.77
N ASN A 214 37.59 -52.54 -3.73
CA ASN A 214 37.97 -52.87 -2.34
C ASN A 214 36.79 -53.04 -1.36
N GLN A 215 35.53 -53.08 -1.82
CA GLN A 215 34.35 -53.26 -0.95
C GLN A 215 33.33 -54.32 -1.41
N GLN A 216 33.71 -55.25 -2.30
CA GLN A 216 32.98 -56.51 -2.48
C GLN A 216 33.73 -57.64 -1.76
N GLY A 217 33.38 -57.89 -0.50
CA GLY A 217 34.13 -58.84 0.33
C GLY A 217 33.63 -59.12 1.76
N SER A 218 32.32 -59.07 2.04
CA SER A 218 31.72 -59.81 3.17
C SER A 218 30.18 -59.81 3.15
N GLU A 219 29.61 -61.01 3.16
CA GLU A 219 28.21 -61.32 3.53
C GLU A 219 28.00 -61.06 5.06
N GLN A 220 26.82 -61.09 5.70
CA GLN A 220 25.46 -61.56 5.35
C GLN A 220 24.45 -60.99 6.39
N ASP A 221 23.15 -61.28 6.22
CA ASP A 221 22.02 -61.16 7.18
C ASP A 221 21.72 -59.81 7.87
N SER A 222 20.53 -59.23 7.69
CA SER A 222 19.26 -59.90 8.00
C SER A 222 18.03 -59.21 7.38
N LEU A 223 17.00 -60.03 7.08
CA LEU A 223 15.74 -59.64 6.45
C LEU A 223 14.73 -59.08 7.47
N GLN A 224 13.93 -58.07 7.07
CA GLN A 224 12.50 -58.31 6.76
C GLN A 224 11.77 -57.08 6.18
N GLN A 225 10.80 -57.39 5.33
CA GLN A 225 9.95 -56.48 4.56
C GLN A 225 8.49 -56.68 5.00
N LYS A 226 7.67 -55.61 5.03
CA LYS A 226 6.22 -55.76 4.81
C LYS A 226 5.53 -54.49 4.33
N ASP A 227 4.58 -54.71 3.43
CA ASP A 227 3.89 -53.70 2.64
C ASP A 227 2.73 -53.03 3.39
N ALA A 228 2.28 -51.88 2.86
CA ALA A 228 0.98 -51.32 3.21
C ALA A 228 0.28 -50.76 1.96
N GLN A 229 -0.66 -51.55 1.45
CA GLN A 229 -1.53 -51.19 0.34
C GLN A 229 -2.77 -50.42 0.84
N ALA A 230 -3.49 -49.81 -0.09
CA ALA A 230 -4.63 -48.92 0.11
C ALA A 230 -5.71 -49.35 1.14
N SER A 231 -6.36 -48.34 1.75
CA SER A 231 -7.82 -48.38 1.98
C SER A 231 -8.41 -46.97 2.08
N ALA A 232 -9.57 -46.79 1.45
CA ALA A 232 -10.40 -45.60 1.56
C ALA A 232 -11.64 -45.92 2.42
N SER A 233 -12.06 -44.97 3.26
CA SER A 233 -13.31 -44.86 4.04
C SER A 233 -13.02 -43.97 5.27
N GLN A 234 -13.90 -43.14 5.80
CA GLN A 234 -15.28 -42.80 5.45
C GLN A 234 -15.58 -41.38 5.96
N LEU A 235 -16.57 -40.70 5.38
CA LEU A 235 -17.14 -39.47 5.95
C LEU A 235 -17.96 -39.81 7.20
N GLN A 236 -17.75 -39.10 8.30
CA GLN A 236 -18.77 -38.97 9.36
C GLN A 236 -19.21 -37.51 9.49
N VAL A 237 -20.51 -37.32 9.26
CA VAL A 237 -21.27 -36.12 9.59
C VAL A 237 -21.71 -36.25 11.04
N TYR A 238 -21.52 -35.20 11.85
CA TYR A 238 -22.24 -35.04 13.11
C TYR A 238 -23.24 -33.87 13.02
N PRO A 239 -24.38 -33.94 13.74
CA PRO A 239 -25.54 -33.08 13.45
C PRO A 239 -25.41 -31.67 14.02
N GLY A 240 -26.28 -30.77 13.56
CA GLY A 240 -26.26 -29.36 13.95
C GLY A 240 -26.60 -29.10 15.43
N GLY A 241 -26.01 -28.02 15.95
CA GLY A 241 -26.31 -27.45 17.26
C GLY A 241 -26.47 -25.93 17.17
N ASN A 242 -27.72 -25.50 17.06
CA ASN A 242 -28.27 -24.19 17.42
C ASN A 242 -27.62 -22.90 16.86
N ALA A 243 -28.25 -22.40 15.78
CA ALA A 243 -28.28 -20.97 15.51
C ALA A 243 -29.08 -20.24 16.62
N ALA A 244 -28.40 -19.78 17.68
CA ALA A 244 -29.03 -19.03 18.78
C ALA A 244 -28.14 -17.91 19.39
N GLU A 245 -26.92 -17.67 18.89
CA GLU A 245 -26.00 -16.66 19.45
C GLU A 245 -25.76 -15.44 18.52
N THR A 246 -26.42 -15.38 17.37
CA THR A 246 -26.23 -14.26 16.41
C THR A 246 -27.16 -13.05 16.66
N GLU A 247 -28.11 -13.12 17.60
CA GLU A 247 -29.04 -12.02 17.88
C GLU A 247 -28.57 -11.05 18.97
N ASN A 248 -27.69 -11.46 19.89
CA ASN A 248 -27.28 -10.61 21.04
C ASN A 248 -26.21 -9.54 20.72
N ALA A 249 -25.83 -9.37 19.46
CA ALA A 249 -25.02 -8.23 18.99
C ALA A 249 -25.85 -7.14 18.28
N ALA A 250 -27.17 -7.32 18.12
CA ALA A 250 -28.07 -6.35 17.48
C ALA A 250 -28.66 -5.32 18.47
N HIS A 251 -28.51 -5.52 19.78
CA HIS A 251 -29.04 -4.64 20.83
C HIS A 251 -28.00 -3.65 21.39
N ALA A 252 -27.45 -2.82 20.50
CA ALA A 252 -26.84 -1.53 20.86
C ALA A 252 -27.64 -0.40 20.20
N SER A 253 -28.88 -0.21 20.67
CA SER A 253 -29.81 0.78 20.16
C SER A 253 -29.41 2.22 20.51
N GLY A 254 -29.69 3.16 19.60
CA GLY A 254 -29.98 4.55 20.02
C GLY A 254 -28.89 5.62 19.90
N ARG A 255 -27.93 5.52 18.97
CA ARG A 255 -27.18 6.72 18.52
C ARG A 255 -27.24 6.89 17.00
N ASP A 256 -27.94 7.95 16.58
CA ASP A 256 -27.89 8.44 15.21
C ASP A 256 -26.46 8.81 14.82
N SER A 257 -25.87 8.04 13.89
CA SER A 257 -24.54 8.31 13.35
C SER A 257 -24.65 9.22 12.12
N TYR A 258 -24.36 10.50 12.32
CA TYR A 258 -24.38 11.54 11.28
C TYR A 258 -23.01 11.64 10.59
N TYR A 259 -23.00 11.39 9.28
CA TYR A 259 -21.81 11.54 8.43
C TYR A 259 -22.07 12.53 7.29
N ALA A 260 -21.03 13.09 6.71
CA ALA A 260 -21.10 13.82 5.45
C ALA A 260 -19.88 13.56 4.54
N LEU A 261 -20.09 13.72 3.24
CA LEU A 261 -19.04 13.88 2.24
C LEU A 261 -18.98 15.34 1.81
N LYS A 262 -17.78 15.89 1.60
CA LYS A 262 -17.54 17.30 1.27
C LYS A 262 -16.67 17.41 0.01
N THR A 263 -16.92 18.41 -0.82
CA THR A 263 -15.97 18.87 -1.86
C THR A 263 -15.98 20.39 -1.93
N ASN A 264 -14.82 21.00 -1.80
CA ASN A 264 -14.62 22.45 -1.80
C ASN A 264 -14.57 22.96 -3.24
N LEU A 265 -15.63 23.65 -3.65
CA LEU A 265 -15.82 24.14 -5.01
C LEU A 265 -14.78 25.20 -5.39
N LEU A 266 -14.15 25.88 -4.42
CA LEU A 266 -13.03 26.80 -4.69
C LEU A 266 -11.79 26.05 -5.18
N TYR A 267 -11.50 24.87 -4.63
CA TYR A 267 -10.39 24.04 -5.07
C TYR A 267 -10.70 23.41 -6.44
N ASP A 268 -11.93 22.94 -6.63
CA ASP A 268 -12.39 22.40 -7.92
C ASP A 268 -12.34 23.46 -9.05
N ALA A 269 -12.65 24.74 -8.75
CA ALA A 269 -12.51 25.85 -9.68
C ALA A 269 -11.05 26.17 -10.05
N LEU A 270 -10.10 25.90 -9.14
CA LEU A 270 -8.65 25.93 -9.40
C LEU A 270 -8.12 24.61 -10.02
N LEU A 271 -9.04 23.75 -10.49
CA LEU A 271 -8.79 22.42 -11.04
C LEU A 271 -8.14 21.43 -10.06
N VAL A 272 -8.22 21.67 -8.74
CA VAL A 272 -7.69 20.79 -7.68
C VAL A 272 -8.82 19.91 -7.09
N PRO A 273 -9.14 18.73 -7.68
CA PRO A 273 -10.05 17.77 -7.10
C PRO A 273 -9.76 17.51 -5.63
N ASN A 274 -10.80 17.60 -4.83
CA ASN A 274 -10.71 17.36 -3.40
C ASN A 274 -11.90 16.54 -2.91
N LEU A 275 -11.71 15.80 -1.83
CA LEU A 275 -12.78 15.03 -1.20
C LEU A 275 -12.54 14.98 0.31
N GLY A 276 -13.56 15.37 1.07
CA GLY A 276 -13.59 15.30 2.51
C GLY A 276 -14.65 14.35 3.04
N ILE A 277 -14.40 13.84 4.25
CA ILE A 277 -15.37 13.16 5.09
C ILE A 277 -15.50 13.94 6.40
N GLU A 278 -16.72 14.06 6.93
CA GLU A 278 -16.99 14.68 8.23
C GLU A 278 -17.93 13.76 9.03
N THR A 279 -17.67 13.55 10.32
CA THR A 279 -18.50 12.73 11.21
C THR A 279 -18.86 13.50 12.47
N SER A 280 -20.12 13.41 12.89
CA SER A 280 -20.55 13.90 14.20
C SER A 280 -20.01 12.99 15.30
N ILE A 281 -19.44 13.61 16.34
CA ILE A 281 -19.02 12.94 17.59
C ILE A 281 -19.90 13.36 18.78
N GLY A 282 -21.04 14.01 18.50
CA GLY A 282 -22.04 14.40 19.48
C GLY A 282 -21.84 15.82 20.06
N ARG A 283 -22.86 16.33 20.76
CA ARG A 283 -22.88 17.70 21.35
C ARG A 283 -22.55 18.83 20.35
N GLY A 284 -22.81 18.60 19.05
CA GLY A 284 -22.49 19.53 17.96
C GLY A 284 -21.00 19.59 17.59
N TRP A 285 -20.17 18.68 18.10
CA TRP A 285 -18.79 18.49 17.64
C TRP A 285 -18.74 17.51 16.47
N THR A 286 -17.81 17.76 15.56
CA THR A 286 -17.54 16.95 14.36
C THR A 286 -16.04 16.83 14.15
N LEU A 287 -15.62 15.70 13.59
CA LEU A 287 -14.25 15.45 13.14
C LEU A 287 -14.28 15.27 11.62
N GLY A 288 -13.41 15.97 10.90
CA GLY A 288 -13.29 15.92 9.45
C GLY A 288 -11.87 15.65 8.97
N ALA A 289 -11.77 15.04 7.80
CA ALA A 289 -10.51 14.91 7.07
C ALA A 289 -10.77 15.06 5.57
N SER A 290 -9.95 15.86 4.88
CA SER A 290 -10.00 16.07 3.43
C SER A 290 -8.67 15.72 2.77
N GLY A 291 -8.74 15.30 1.51
CA GLY A 291 -7.58 15.12 0.64
C GLY A 291 -7.75 15.92 -0.65
N MET A 292 -6.66 16.50 -1.14
CA MET A 292 -6.61 17.27 -2.39
C MET A 292 -5.54 16.71 -3.33
N LEU A 293 -5.85 16.68 -4.63
CA LEU A 293 -5.08 15.97 -5.65
C LEU A 293 -5.01 16.77 -6.96
N ALA A 294 -3.81 17.14 -7.41
CA ALA A 294 -3.61 17.91 -8.65
C ALA A 294 -2.29 17.60 -9.36
N TRP A 295 -2.37 17.17 -10.63
CA TRP A 295 -1.23 17.23 -11.57
C TRP A 295 -1.65 17.54 -13.02
N TRP A 296 -1.17 18.65 -13.59
CA TRP A 296 -1.25 18.93 -15.04
C TRP A 296 -0.10 19.79 -15.58
N SER A 297 0.02 19.76 -16.91
CA SER A 297 0.99 20.44 -17.79
C SER A 297 0.43 20.37 -19.22
N LYS A 298 0.74 21.33 -20.10
CA LYS A 298 0.56 21.23 -21.57
C LYS A 298 1.70 22.00 -22.25
N ASP A 299 2.75 21.25 -22.60
CA ASP A 299 4.12 21.73 -22.81
C ASP A 299 4.34 22.52 -24.12
N ALA A 300 5.44 23.29 -24.27
CA ALA A 300 6.68 22.73 -24.82
C ALA A 300 8.03 23.17 -24.19
N SER A 301 8.03 24.04 -23.17
CA SER A 301 9.28 24.43 -22.45
C SER A 301 9.08 24.55 -20.93
N HIS A 302 8.18 23.72 -20.42
CA HIS A 302 7.70 23.55 -19.06
C HIS A 302 6.60 24.55 -18.60
N LYS A 303 5.43 23.97 -18.30
CA LYS A 303 4.38 24.53 -17.47
C LYS A 303 3.84 23.41 -16.60
N TYR A 304 3.64 23.62 -15.31
CA TYR A 304 2.99 22.62 -14.48
C TYR A 304 2.15 23.20 -13.35
N TRP A 305 1.26 22.38 -12.80
CA TRP A 305 0.65 22.63 -11.49
C TRP A 305 0.49 21.32 -10.73
N ARG A 306 0.95 21.29 -9.46
CA ARG A 306 1.43 20.05 -8.85
C ARG A 306 1.14 19.93 -7.34
N ILE A 307 -0.12 19.96 -6.94
CA ILE A 307 -0.54 20.07 -5.53
C ILE A 307 -1.05 18.72 -5.00
N TYR A 308 -0.52 18.29 -3.85
CA TYR A 308 -0.99 17.11 -3.10
C TYR A 308 -1.05 17.45 -1.64
N GLY A 309 -2.16 17.19 -0.98
CA GLY A 309 -2.25 17.48 0.43
C GLY A 309 -3.44 16.81 1.10
N GLY A 310 -3.54 17.04 2.39
CA GLY A 310 -4.72 16.75 3.15
C GLY A 310 -4.84 17.68 4.33
N GLU A 311 -6.08 17.81 4.80
CA GLU A 311 -6.44 18.60 5.96
C GLU A 311 -7.14 17.69 6.96
N MET A 312 -6.95 17.96 8.24
CA MET A 312 -7.75 17.42 9.32
C MET A 312 -8.38 18.59 10.06
N GLU A 313 -9.67 18.51 10.35
CA GLU A 313 -10.40 19.54 11.09
C GLU A 313 -11.19 18.95 12.25
N ILE A 314 -11.19 19.63 13.39
CA ILE A 314 -12.19 19.43 14.45
C ILE A 314 -13.05 20.68 14.50
N ARG A 315 -14.36 20.50 14.37
CA ARG A 315 -15.32 21.57 14.15
C ARG A 315 -16.45 21.51 15.17
N LYS A 316 -16.90 22.68 15.62
CA LYS A 316 -17.95 22.86 16.62
C LYS A 316 -19.07 23.72 16.05
N TYR A 317 -20.22 23.10 15.80
CA TYR A 317 -21.45 23.79 15.40
C TYR A 317 -22.17 24.40 16.62
N PHE A 318 -22.76 25.58 16.42
CA PHE A 318 -23.50 26.33 17.43
C PHE A 318 -24.62 27.22 16.83
N GLY A 319 -25.36 27.91 17.70
CA GLY A 319 -26.55 28.66 17.34
C GLY A 319 -27.79 27.78 17.16
N ARG A 320 -28.91 28.40 16.75
CA ARG A 320 -30.23 27.74 16.68
C ARG A 320 -30.24 26.54 15.74
N LYS A 321 -29.66 26.67 14.54
CA LYS A 321 -29.67 25.60 13.53
C LYS A 321 -28.89 24.36 13.97
N ALA A 322 -27.75 24.53 14.66
CA ALA A 322 -26.97 23.43 15.22
C ALA A 322 -27.70 22.67 16.36
N LYS A 323 -28.65 23.33 17.04
CA LYS A 323 -29.54 22.67 18.03
C LYS A 323 -30.68 21.91 17.36
N GLU A 324 -31.23 22.45 16.27
CA GLU A 324 -32.29 21.80 15.47
C GLU A 324 -31.76 20.55 14.75
N LYS A 325 -30.53 20.58 14.23
CA LYS A 325 -29.88 19.43 13.59
C LYS A 325 -28.34 19.52 13.61
N PRO A 326 -27.60 18.40 13.80
CA PRO A 326 -26.16 18.37 13.58
C PRO A 326 -25.73 18.84 12.19
N MET A 327 -24.51 19.38 12.08
CA MET A 327 -23.89 19.78 10.80
C MET A 327 -24.68 20.87 10.06
N GLN A 328 -25.27 21.82 10.79
CA GLN A 328 -25.99 22.98 10.24
C GLN A 328 -25.74 24.25 11.05
N GLY A 329 -25.82 25.40 10.37
CA GLY A 329 -25.64 26.72 10.97
C GLY A 329 -24.17 27.09 11.19
N HIS A 330 -23.94 28.01 12.12
CA HIS A 330 -22.61 28.54 12.42
C HIS A 330 -21.70 27.47 13.00
N HIS A 331 -20.42 27.52 12.62
CA HIS A 331 -19.39 26.68 13.18
C HIS A 331 -18.06 27.42 13.32
N VAL A 332 -17.22 26.90 14.21
CA VAL A 332 -15.80 27.21 14.29
C VAL A 332 -15.01 25.91 14.20
N SER A 333 -13.86 25.94 13.55
CA SER A 333 -12.99 24.78 13.40
C SER A 333 -11.54 25.10 13.76
N LEU A 334 -10.84 24.10 14.27
CA LEU A 334 -9.38 24.05 14.30
C LEU A 334 -8.95 23.07 13.21
N TYR A 335 -8.02 23.47 12.34
CA TYR A 335 -7.53 22.62 11.28
C TYR A 335 -6.00 22.55 11.24
N GLY A 336 -5.49 21.41 10.77
CA GLY A 336 -4.10 21.19 10.39
C GLY A 336 -4.04 20.70 8.95
N GLN A 337 -3.13 21.25 8.16
CA GLN A 337 -2.95 20.91 6.74
C GLN A 337 -1.51 20.49 6.47
N PHE A 338 -1.34 19.44 5.66
CA PHE A 338 -0.05 19.07 5.08
C PHE A 338 -0.16 19.16 3.55
N LEU A 339 0.85 19.78 2.93
CA LEU A 339 0.83 20.09 1.51
C LEU A 339 2.20 19.83 0.90
N THR A 340 2.18 19.28 -0.30
CA THR A 340 3.27 19.38 -1.26
C THR A 340 2.73 20.14 -2.46
N TYR A 341 3.55 21.02 -3.00
CA TYR A 341 3.21 21.77 -4.19
C TYR A 341 4.41 21.85 -5.11
N ASP A 342 4.12 22.01 -6.39
CA ASP A 342 5.01 22.62 -7.34
C ASP A 342 4.15 23.64 -8.10
N ILE A 343 4.64 24.87 -8.25
CA ILE A 343 4.04 25.88 -9.15
C ILE A 343 5.12 26.45 -10.08
N GLU A 344 4.87 26.44 -11.39
CA GLU A 344 5.67 27.07 -12.47
C GLU A 344 4.71 27.71 -13.47
N ASN A 345 5.18 28.78 -14.10
CA ASN A 345 4.50 29.39 -15.23
C ASN A 345 5.48 29.76 -16.37
N GLY A 346 6.23 28.78 -16.90
CA GLY A 346 7.17 28.98 -18.01
C GLY A 346 8.44 29.76 -17.64
N GLY A 347 8.98 29.51 -16.44
CA GLY A 347 10.08 30.25 -15.84
C GLY A 347 10.36 29.69 -14.44
N THR A 348 10.85 30.52 -13.51
CA THR A 348 11.23 30.06 -12.16
C THR A 348 10.11 29.25 -11.47
N GLY A 349 10.43 28.00 -11.15
CA GLY A 349 9.56 27.04 -10.49
C GLY A 349 9.77 26.99 -8.97
N HIS A 350 8.69 26.71 -8.23
CA HIS A 350 8.72 26.59 -6.77
C HIS A 350 8.14 25.25 -6.29
N GLN A 351 9.00 24.35 -5.80
CA GLN A 351 8.62 23.02 -5.30
C GLN A 351 8.79 22.89 -3.78
N SER A 352 7.71 22.61 -3.06
CA SER A 352 7.78 22.08 -1.69
C SER A 352 7.34 20.62 -1.61
N LYS A 353 8.16 19.78 -0.97
CA LYS A 353 7.78 18.40 -0.59
C LYS A 353 7.29 18.29 0.87
N LYS A 354 7.33 19.40 1.61
CA LYS A 354 6.99 19.50 3.04
C LYS A 354 6.55 20.94 3.35
N THR A 355 5.26 21.20 3.15
CA THR A 355 4.58 22.38 3.67
C THR A 355 3.59 21.92 4.74
N TYR A 356 3.57 22.62 5.85
CA TYR A 356 2.66 22.36 6.96
C TYR A 356 1.92 23.65 7.31
N GLY A 357 0.67 23.56 7.68
CA GLY A 357 -0.06 24.67 8.25
C GLY A 357 -1.01 24.22 9.35
N ALA A 358 -1.40 25.18 10.19
CA ALA A 358 -2.43 24.99 11.21
C ALA A 358 -3.12 26.33 11.44
N GLY A 359 -4.42 26.30 11.73
CA GLY A 359 -5.21 27.50 11.88
C GLY A 359 -6.58 27.27 12.49
N MET A 360 -7.34 28.35 12.51
CA MET A 360 -8.74 28.37 12.95
C MET A 360 -9.61 28.94 11.83
N GLU A 361 -10.84 28.47 11.74
CA GLU A 361 -11.81 28.93 10.76
C GLU A 361 -13.16 29.20 11.44
N TYR A 362 -13.89 30.15 10.86
CA TYR A 362 -15.30 30.40 11.14
C TYR A 362 -16.11 30.14 9.87
N GLY A 363 -17.28 29.54 10.02
CA GLY A 363 -18.13 29.24 8.87
C GLY A 363 -19.62 29.05 9.16
N TYR A 364 -20.37 28.72 8.12
CA TYR A 364 -21.81 28.52 8.15
C TYR A 364 -22.26 27.46 7.14
N SER A 365 -22.94 26.42 7.62
CA SER A 365 -23.52 25.36 6.78
C SER A 365 -25.02 25.59 6.53
N LEU A 366 -25.39 25.89 5.28
CA LEU A 366 -26.73 26.20 4.81
C LEU A 366 -27.39 24.99 4.13
N PRO A 367 -28.53 24.46 4.61
CA PRO A 367 -29.25 23.39 3.91
C PRO A 367 -29.89 23.88 2.60
N ILE A 368 -29.53 23.25 1.48
CA ILE A 368 -30.01 23.59 0.12
C ILE A 368 -30.90 22.49 -0.51
N GLY A 369 -30.84 21.25 0.00
CA GLY A 369 -31.66 20.13 -0.48
C GLY A 369 -31.84 19.05 0.58
N ARG A 370 -32.63 18.00 0.31
CA ARG A 370 -33.00 16.97 1.31
C ARG A 370 -31.81 16.31 2.01
N ARG A 371 -30.66 16.17 1.33
CA ARG A 371 -29.40 15.65 1.90
C ARG A 371 -28.20 16.49 1.46
N LEU A 372 -28.40 17.76 1.14
CA LEU A 372 -27.37 18.65 0.62
C LEU A 372 -27.35 19.95 1.43
N ASN A 373 -26.15 20.33 1.89
CA ASN A 373 -25.85 21.67 2.37
C ASN A 373 -24.81 22.31 1.45
N LEU A 374 -24.77 23.64 1.46
CA LEU A 374 -23.66 24.45 0.98
C LEU A 374 -22.99 25.07 2.20
N ASP A 375 -21.69 24.89 2.34
CA ASP A 375 -20.94 25.23 3.55
C ASP A 375 -19.86 26.26 3.23
N PHE A 376 -19.84 27.35 3.98
CA PHE A 376 -18.97 28.50 3.74
C PHE A 376 -18.01 28.64 4.91
N GLY A 377 -16.72 28.83 4.65
CA GLY A 377 -15.70 28.98 5.69
C GLY A 377 -14.57 29.92 5.29
N LEU A 378 -14.05 30.67 6.26
CA LEU A 378 -12.84 31.47 6.11
C LEU A 378 -11.92 31.22 7.31
N GLY A 379 -10.66 30.88 7.01
CA GLY A 379 -9.68 30.47 8.00
C GLY A 379 -8.41 31.29 7.99
N VAL A 380 -7.93 31.60 9.19
CA VAL A 380 -6.65 32.26 9.45
C VAL A 380 -5.72 31.32 10.20
N GLY A 381 -4.41 31.44 9.99
CA GLY A 381 -3.47 30.47 10.52
C GLY A 381 -2.04 30.74 10.12
N TYR A 382 -1.21 29.73 10.39
CA TYR A 382 0.22 29.69 10.17
C TYR A 382 0.53 28.65 9.08
N ILE A 383 1.39 29.00 8.11
CA ILE A 383 1.96 28.06 7.14
C ILE A 383 3.48 28.17 7.17
N LYS A 384 4.16 27.01 7.21
CA LYS A 384 5.61 26.87 7.03
C LYS A 384 5.90 25.98 5.84
N SER A 385 6.56 26.55 4.83
CA SER A 385 6.98 25.86 3.62
C SER A 385 8.50 25.82 3.55
N HIS A 386 9.06 24.62 3.44
CA HIS A 386 10.44 24.41 2.98
C HIS A 386 10.38 24.10 1.48
N TYR A 387 10.82 25.03 0.63
CA TYR A 387 10.68 24.92 -0.82
C TYR A 387 12.00 25.14 -1.55
N LYS A 388 12.12 24.51 -2.71
CA LYS A 388 13.20 24.70 -3.67
C LYS A 388 12.73 25.65 -4.75
N THR A 389 13.62 26.54 -5.15
CA THR A 389 13.49 27.39 -6.33
C THR A 389 14.39 26.80 -7.42
N TYR A 390 13.88 26.73 -8.64
CA TYR A 390 14.62 26.24 -9.80
C TYR A 390 14.26 27.02 -11.05
N GLU A 391 15.16 27.00 -12.03
CA GLU A 391 14.93 27.57 -13.35
C GLU A 391 14.92 26.45 -14.40
N PRO A 392 13.93 26.39 -15.30
CA PRO A 392 13.91 25.43 -16.40
C PRO A 392 14.79 25.96 -17.54
N LYS A 393 15.91 25.28 -17.82
CA LYS A 393 16.84 25.61 -18.91
C LYS A 393 17.16 24.37 -19.72
N ASP A 394 17.06 24.46 -21.05
CA ASP A 394 17.41 23.39 -22.01
C ASP A 394 16.80 22.01 -21.69
N GLY A 395 15.53 22.00 -21.25
CA GLY A 395 14.81 20.78 -20.85
C GLY A 395 15.19 20.22 -19.47
N CYS A 396 16.04 20.91 -18.72
CA CYS A 396 16.52 20.54 -17.38
C CYS A 396 16.02 21.51 -16.31
N TYR A 397 15.67 20.97 -15.14
CA TYR A 397 15.33 21.77 -13.95
C TYR A 397 16.59 22.12 -13.15
N VAL A 398 17.16 23.30 -13.38
CA VAL A 398 18.36 23.79 -12.68
C VAL A 398 17.98 24.29 -11.31
N TYR A 399 18.38 23.57 -10.26
CA TYR A 399 18.17 24.01 -8.87
C TYR A 399 19.01 25.26 -8.56
N GLU A 400 18.35 26.30 -8.04
CA GLU A 400 19.02 27.54 -7.62
C GLU A 400 19.23 27.58 -6.10
N ALA A 401 18.14 27.44 -5.34
CA ALA A 401 18.15 27.73 -3.92
C ALA A 401 17.08 26.96 -3.14
N THR A 402 17.38 26.64 -1.89
CA THR A 402 16.40 26.16 -0.91
C THR A 402 16.04 27.31 0.01
N ARG A 403 14.75 27.60 0.14
CA ARG A 403 14.23 28.70 0.94
C ARG A 403 13.20 28.17 1.95
N ASN A 404 13.20 28.78 3.13
CA ASN A 404 12.13 28.60 4.12
C ASN A 404 11.23 29.83 4.06
N ARG A 405 9.91 29.63 3.95
CA ARG A 405 8.92 30.70 4.08
C ARG A 405 7.93 30.36 5.18
N THR A 406 7.72 31.35 6.04
CA THR A 406 6.63 31.37 7.02
C THR A 406 5.58 32.37 6.53
N TRP A 407 4.31 32.05 6.75
CA TRP A 407 3.17 32.92 6.47
C TRP A 407 2.22 32.87 7.66
N ILE A 408 1.67 34.03 8.03
CA ILE A 408 0.63 34.19 9.06
C ILE A 408 -0.42 35.11 8.46
N GLY A 409 -1.68 34.69 8.45
CA GLY A 409 -2.77 35.45 7.83
C GLY A 409 -3.89 34.53 7.34
N PRO A 410 -4.64 34.89 6.28
CA PRO A 410 -5.57 33.99 5.62
C PRO A 410 -4.84 32.76 5.08
N THR A 411 -5.37 31.58 5.38
CA THR A 411 -4.73 30.28 5.05
C THR A 411 -5.70 29.21 4.57
N ARG A 412 -7.02 29.39 4.76
CA ARG A 412 -8.06 28.47 4.28
C ARG A 412 -9.30 29.25 3.83
N GLY A 413 -9.96 28.76 2.78
CA GLY A 413 -11.23 29.26 2.30
C GLY A 413 -12.07 28.11 1.77
N GLU A 414 -13.33 28.03 2.20
CA GLU A 414 -14.23 26.92 1.90
C GLU A 414 -15.53 27.43 1.29
N VAL A 415 -15.89 26.87 0.12
CA VAL A 415 -17.26 26.87 -0.40
C VAL A 415 -17.57 25.41 -0.77
N SER A 416 -17.95 24.61 0.23
CA SER A 416 -18.11 23.17 0.08
C SER A 416 -19.53 22.75 -0.24
N LEU A 417 -19.68 21.88 -1.24
CA LEU A 417 -20.90 21.09 -1.39
C LEU A 417 -20.82 19.91 -0.42
N VAL A 418 -21.81 19.80 0.47
CA VAL A 418 -21.82 18.83 1.58
C VAL A 418 -23.00 17.87 1.44
N TRP A 419 -22.71 16.59 1.19
CA TRP A 419 -23.70 15.52 1.10
C TRP A 419 -23.87 14.81 2.44
N LEU A 420 -25.08 14.87 2.98
CA LEU A 420 -25.46 14.30 4.27
C LEU A 420 -25.82 12.81 4.19
N LEU A 421 -25.10 11.99 4.96
CA LEU A 421 -25.21 10.54 5.02
C LEU A 421 -25.60 10.06 6.43
N GLY A 422 -26.10 8.82 6.50
CA GLY A 422 -26.69 8.22 7.70
C GLY A 422 -28.23 8.16 7.66
N ASN A 423 -28.79 7.42 8.61
CA ASN A 423 -30.23 7.44 8.91
C ASN A 423 -30.58 8.74 9.66
N GLY A 424 -31.80 9.25 9.48
CA GLY A 424 -32.25 10.52 10.06
C GLY A 424 -31.59 11.79 9.51
N ASN A 425 -30.41 11.71 8.88
CA ASN A 425 -29.64 12.85 8.39
C ASN A 425 -30.22 13.50 7.10
N THR A 426 -31.45 14.00 7.18
CA THR A 426 -32.14 14.73 6.11
C THR A 426 -32.51 16.13 6.54
N ASN A 427 -32.60 17.06 5.61
CA ASN A 427 -33.02 18.44 5.85
C ASN A 427 -34.54 18.53 5.64
N SER A 428 -35.24 19.25 6.52
CA SER A 428 -36.67 19.52 6.34
C SER A 428 -36.90 20.35 5.08
N LYS A 429 -37.96 20.03 4.32
CA LYS A 429 -38.33 20.79 3.11
C LYS A 429 -38.75 22.21 3.53
N LYS A 430 -38.00 23.22 3.07
CA LYS A 430 -38.40 24.62 3.19
C LYS A 430 -39.31 24.96 2.01
N GLY A 431 -40.61 24.75 2.18
CA GLY A 431 -41.63 24.94 1.14
C GLY A 431 -42.64 23.80 1.14
N GLY A 432 -43.82 24.07 1.71
CA GLY A 432 -44.86 23.05 1.92
C GLY A 432 -45.84 23.40 3.04
N LYS A 433 -46.35 24.64 3.06
CA LYS A 433 -47.66 24.87 3.68
C LYS A 433 -48.71 24.34 2.69
N LYS A 434 -49.67 23.56 3.20
CA LYS A 434 -51.02 23.57 2.66
C LYS A 434 -51.70 24.86 3.15
#